data_AF-A0A1R3G7E2-F1
#
_entry.id   AF-A0A1R3G7E2-F1
#
_cell.length_a   1.000
_cell.length_b   1.000
_cell.length_c   1.000
_cell.angle_alpha   90.00
_cell.angle_beta   90.00
_cell.angle_gamma   90.00
#
_symmetry.space_group_name_H-M   'P 1'
#
loop_
_entity.id
_entity.type
_entity.pdbx_description
1 polymer ?
#
loop_
_entity_poly.entity_id
_entity_poly.type
_entity_poly.pdbx_seq_one_letter_code
_entity_poly.pdbx_strand_id
1 'polypeptide(L)'
;MHGRLQTAKSIDEVIQYHDFFLDKCLKECLLLLPELLKKVEKLKSLCLQYAAATQWLISLSIDIPKLEEESDSSLGSKKSKQGRSRNPSQPQKVITKNSAVTDSILKFEREFNDELQSLGPILSSSAQAEPYLTHLAQWILGVGNDQ
;
A
#
# COMPACT_ATOMS: atom_id res chain seq x y z
N MET A 1 -33.27 4.30 -9.35
CA MET A 1 -33.85 2.95 -9.28
C MET A 1 -35.18 2.89 -8.59
N HIS A 2 -35.28 3.33 -7.32
CA HIS A 2 -36.53 3.23 -6.55
C HIS A 2 -37.75 3.86 -7.25
N GLY A 3 -37.61 5.05 -7.85
CA GLY A 3 -38.71 5.70 -8.58
C GLY A 3 -39.14 5.01 -9.89
N ARG A 4 -38.23 4.30 -10.58
CA ARG A 4 -38.56 3.61 -11.85
C ARG A 4 -39.30 2.29 -11.60
N LEU A 5 -38.96 1.60 -10.50
CA LEU A 5 -39.63 0.38 -10.08
C LEU A 5 -41.09 0.62 -9.67
N GLN A 6 -41.38 1.76 -9.04
CA GLN A 6 -42.75 2.12 -8.63
C GLN A 6 -43.71 2.36 -9.81
N THR A 7 -43.17 2.68 -10.99
CA THR A 7 -43.95 2.96 -12.19
C THR A 7 -44.01 1.80 -13.17
N ALA A 8 -43.35 0.67 -12.87
CA ALA A 8 -43.31 -0.49 -13.74
C ALA A 8 -44.70 -1.14 -13.88
N LYS A 9 -45.07 -1.51 -15.10
CA LYS A 9 -46.38 -2.06 -15.47
C LYS A 9 -46.35 -3.57 -15.68
N SER A 10 -45.17 -4.18 -15.77
CA SER A 10 -44.99 -5.62 -15.93
C SER A 10 -43.73 -6.14 -15.23
N ILE A 11 -43.65 -7.47 -15.08
CA ILE A 11 -42.48 -8.16 -14.56
C ILE A 11 -41.28 -7.97 -15.50
N ASP A 12 -41.49 -8.02 -16.81
CA ASP A 12 -40.43 -7.80 -17.80
C ASP A 12 -39.80 -6.40 -17.65
N GLU A 13 -40.60 -5.38 -17.36
CA GLU A 13 -40.13 -4.02 -17.13
C GLU A 13 -39.30 -3.91 -15.83
N VAL A 14 -39.71 -4.63 -14.78
CA VAL A 14 -38.93 -4.75 -13.53
C VAL A 14 -37.57 -5.40 -13.79
N ILE A 15 -37.54 -6.49 -14.56
CA ILE A 15 -36.30 -7.19 -14.93
C ILE A 15 -35.39 -6.24 -15.72
N GLN A 16 -35.94 -5.53 -16.71
CA GLN A 16 -35.16 -4.57 -17.51
C GLN A 16 -34.54 -3.47 -16.66
N TYR A 17 -35.28 -2.91 -15.70
CA TYR A 17 -34.72 -1.91 -14.78
C TYR A 17 -33.61 -2.49 -13.91
N HIS A 18 -33.81 -3.71 -13.40
CA HIS A 18 -32.83 -4.40 -12.59
C HIS A 18 -31.53 -4.68 -13.36
N ASP A 19 -31.63 -5.20 -14.58
CA ASP A 19 -30.48 -5.48 -15.45
C ASP A 19 -29.70 -4.20 -15.75
N PHE A 20 -30.40 -3.12 -16.11
CA PHE A 20 -29.79 -1.81 -16.33
C PHE A 20 -29.03 -1.31 -15.09
N PHE A 21 -29.57 -1.52 -13.90
CA PHE A 21 -28.91 -1.12 -12.66
C PHE A 21 -27.70 -1.94 -12.33
N LEU A 22 -27.78 -3.26 -12.45
CA LEU A 22 -26.64 -4.13 -12.20
C LEU A 22 -25.51 -3.81 -13.17
N ASP A 23 -25.80 -3.67 -14.47
CA ASP A 23 -24.82 -3.26 -15.47
C ASP A 23 -24.18 -1.92 -15.10
N LYS A 24 -25.00 -0.93 -14.74
CA LYS A 24 -24.51 0.37 -14.29
C LYS A 24 -23.61 0.26 -13.05
N CYS A 25 -24.01 -0.48 -12.02
CA CYS A 25 -23.22 -0.67 -10.80
C CYS A 25 -21.89 -1.36 -11.10
N LEU A 26 -21.89 -2.40 -11.93
CA LEU A 26 -20.66 -3.12 -12.27
C LEU A 26 -19.68 -2.22 -13.05
N LYS A 27 -20.19 -1.39 -13.97
CA LYS A 27 -19.40 -0.40 -14.72
C LYS A 27 -18.85 0.70 -13.82
N GLU A 28 -19.68 1.34 -13.01
CA GLU A 28 -19.26 2.42 -12.13
C GLU A 28 -18.31 1.93 -11.02
N CYS A 29 -18.42 0.67 -10.59
CA CYS A 29 -17.45 0.03 -9.70
C CYS A 29 -16.19 -0.49 -10.43
N LEU A 30 -16.07 -0.24 -11.74
CA LEU A 30 -14.94 -0.62 -12.60
C LEU A 30 -14.66 -2.13 -12.64
N LEU A 31 -15.66 -2.95 -12.30
CA LEU A 31 -15.54 -4.41 -12.21
C LEU A 31 -15.57 -5.08 -13.58
N LEU A 32 -15.94 -4.34 -14.63
CA LEU A 32 -15.99 -4.85 -16.01
C LEU A 32 -14.72 -4.55 -16.82
N LEU A 33 -13.67 -3.99 -16.19
CA LEU A 33 -12.39 -3.70 -16.84
C LEU A 33 -11.29 -4.63 -16.26
N PRO A 34 -11.06 -5.82 -16.84
CA PRO A 34 -10.11 -6.81 -16.29
C PRO A 34 -8.68 -6.28 -16.19
N GLU A 35 -8.26 -5.41 -17.12
CA GLU A 35 -6.94 -4.80 -17.10
C GLU A 35 -6.77 -3.88 -15.90
N LEU A 36 -7.78 -3.07 -15.60
CA LEU A 36 -7.78 -2.20 -14.43
C LEU A 36 -7.79 -3.02 -13.12
N LEU A 37 -8.60 -4.07 -13.05
CA LEU A 37 -8.66 -4.94 -11.87
C LEU A 37 -7.31 -5.57 -11.55
N LYS A 38 -6.57 -6.06 -12.55
CA LYS A 38 -5.21 -6.60 -12.37
C LYS A 38 -4.25 -5.57 -11.76
N LYS A 39 -4.36 -4.31 -12.19
CA LYS A 39 -3.55 -3.20 -11.67
C LYS A 39 -3.89 -2.88 -10.21
N VAL A 40 -5.20 -2.79 -9.90
CA VAL A 40 -5.69 -2.58 -8.53
C VAL A 40 -5.29 -3.74 -7.61
N GLU A 41 -5.35 -4.97 -8.09
CA GLU A 41 -4.90 -6.15 -7.33
C GLU A 41 -3.39 -6.09 -7.04
N LYS A 42 -2.58 -5.66 -8.00
CA LYS A 42 -1.14 -5.45 -7.78
C LYS A 42 -0.87 -4.32 -6.77
N LEU A 43 -1.58 -3.20 -6.85
CA LEU A 43 -1.50 -2.13 -5.84
C LEU A 43 -1.85 -2.65 -4.44
N LYS A 44 -2.94 -3.42 -4.31
CA LYS A 44 -3.31 -4.09 -3.05
C LYS A 44 -2.18 -4.99 -2.54
N SER A 45 -1.59 -5.81 -3.41
CA SER A 45 -0.47 -6.68 -3.05
C SER A 45 0.74 -5.88 -2.55
N LEU A 46 1.10 -4.79 -3.22
CA LEU A 46 2.19 -3.90 -2.78
C LEU A 46 1.91 -3.30 -1.40
N CYS A 47 0.68 -2.83 -1.15
CA CYS A 47 0.27 -2.33 0.18
C CYS A 47 0.38 -3.40 1.26
N LEU A 48 -0.03 -4.64 0.97
CA LEU A 48 0.07 -5.76 1.92
C LEU A 48 1.52 -6.13 2.21
N GLN A 49 2.38 -6.19 1.19
CA GLN A 49 3.81 -6.47 1.34
C GLN A 49 4.50 -5.38 2.16
N TYR A 50 4.19 -4.11 1.87
CA TYR A 50 4.70 -2.97 2.63
C TYR A 50 4.26 -3.06 4.10
N ALA A 51 2.97 -3.28 4.37
CA ALA A 51 2.46 -3.41 5.73
C ALA A 51 3.14 -4.55 6.50
N ALA A 52 3.31 -5.72 5.87
CA ALA A 52 4.00 -6.86 6.48
C ALA A 52 5.47 -6.54 6.78
N ALA A 53 6.17 -5.87 5.86
CA ALA A 53 7.55 -5.43 6.07
C ALA A 53 7.65 -4.43 7.23
N THR A 54 6.76 -3.44 7.30
CA THR A 54 6.71 -2.46 8.39
C THR A 54 6.43 -3.14 9.75
N GLN A 55 5.51 -4.10 9.80
CA GLN A 55 5.23 -4.88 11.02
C GLN A 55 6.47 -5.66 11.50
N TRP A 56 7.21 -6.26 10.58
CA TRP A 56 8.48 -6.94 10.88
C TRP A 56 9.52 -5.98 11.46
N LEU A 57 9.64 -4.77 10.90
CA LEU A 57 10.58 -3.75 11.37
C LEU A 57 10.25 -3.23 12.77
N ILE A 58 8.96 -3.03 13.06
CA ILE A 58 8.49 -2.63 14.38
C ILE A 58 8.85 -3.72 15.39
N SER A 59 8.59 -4.98 15.07
CA SER A 59 8.89 -6.13 15.95
C SER A 59 10.39 -6.22 16.27
N LEU A 60 11.25 -6.04 15.26
CA LEU A 60 12.72 -6.04 15.43
C LEU A 60 13.24 -4.88 16.30
N SER A 61 12.50 -3.77 16.35
CA SER A 61 12.90 -2.57 17.11
C SER A 61 12.52 -2.67 18.60
N ILE A 62 11.53 -3.51 18.94
CA ILE A 62 11.05 -3.71 20.31
C ILE A 62 11.94 -4.71 21.09
N ASP A 63 12.62 -5.64 20.41
CA ASP A 63 13.51 -6.65 21.01
C ASP A 63 14.91 -6.14 21.40
N ILE A 64 15.15 -4.82 21.44
CA ILE A 64 16.40 -4.26 21.94
C ILE A 64 16.32 -4.25 23.47
N PRO A 65 17.12 -5.06 24.21
CA PRO A 65 17.13 -5.00 25.66
C PRO A 65 17.56 -3.61 26.09
N LYS A 66 16.68 -2.98 26.85
CA LYS A 66 16.87 -1.73 27.59
C LYS A 66 18.26 -1.76 28.25
N LEU A 67 19.19 -0.97 27.72
CA LEU A 67 20.47 -0.72 28.37
C LEU A 67 20.15 0.16 29.60
N GLU A 68 19.81 -0.50 30.70
CA GLU A 68 19.70 0.16 31.99
C GLU A 68 21.13 0.54 32.42
N GLU A 69 21.44 1.82 32.28
CA GLU A 69 22.60 2.43 32.94
C GLU A 69 22.31 2.41 34.45
N GLU A 70 22.66 1.30 35.10
CA GLU A 70 22.91 1.29 36.54
C GLU A 70 24.13 2.16 36.80
N SER A 71 23.85 3.37 37.27
CA SER A 71 24.78 4.21 38.00
C SER A 71 25.26 3.44 39.22
N ASP A 72 26.48 2.91 39.19
CA ASP A 72 27.05 2.27 40.38
C ASP A 72 28.36 2.92 40.84
N SER A 73 28.28 3.30 42.10
CA SER A 73 29.34 3.84 42.93
C SER A 73 30.47 2.84 43.11
N SER A 74 31.68 3.29 42.77
CA SER A 74 32.89 3.17 43.60
C SER A 74 33.25 1.81 44.25
N LEU A 75 34.38 1.27 43.72
CA LEU A 75 35.50 0.59 44.41
C LEU A 75 35.31 -0.86 44.89
N GLY A 76 35.95 -1.79 44.15
CA GLY A 76 36.26 -3.13 44.66
C GLY A 76 37.08 -3.98 43.69
N SER A 77 38.41 -3.99 43.85
CA SER A 77 39.36 -4.82 43.10
C SER A 77 39.12 -6.33 43.26
N LYS A 78 39.29 -7.13 42.19
CA LYS A 78 40.24 -8.28 42.11
C LYS A 78 40.23 -9.00 40.75
N LYS A 79 41.43 -9.46 40.37
CA LYS A 79 41.86 -10.16 39.15
C LYS A 79 41.06 -11.44 38.82
N SER A 80 40.89 -11.76 37.53
CA SER A 80 41.46 -12.95 36.86
C SER A 80 40.92 -13.15 35.42
N LYS A 81 41.86 -13.32 34.47
CA LYS A 81 41.81 -14.09 33.21
C LYS A 81 40.57 -13.99 32.29
N GLN A 82 40.69 -13.28 31.15
CA GLN A 82 40.54 -13.83 29.78
C GLN A 82 40.89 -12.76 28.73
N GLY A 83 42.04 -12.93 28.06
CA GLY A 83 42.52 -12.00 27.03
C GLY A 83 41.95 -12.30 25.65
N ARG A 84 40.93 -11.53 25.25
CA ARG A 84 40.59 -10.98 23.92
C ARG A 84 40.73 -11.83 22.64
N SER A 85 39.59 -11.96 21.96
CA SER A 85 39.40 -11.43 20.60
C SER A 85 37.97 -10.89 20.48
N ARG A 86 37.72 -9.64 20.90
CA ARG A 86 37.52 -8.46 20.04
C ARG A 86 36.51 -8.73 18.90
N ASN A 87 35.22 -8.50 19.16
CA ASN A 87 34.23 -8.23 18.13
C ASN A 87 34.13 -6.70 17.92
N PRO A 88 34.64 -6.14 16.81
CA PRO A 88 34.26 -4.81 16.36
C PRO A 88 33.18 -4.96 15.28
N SER A 89 31.89 -5.06 15.64
CA SER A 89 30.86 -5.20 14.59
C SER A 89 29.45 -4.69 14.93
N GLN A 90 29.19 -4.18 16.14
CA GLN A 90 27.85 -3.68 16.47
C GLN A 90 27.43 -2.40 15.71
N PRO A 91 28.23 -1.32 15.60
CA PRO A 91 27.79 -0.13 14.86
C PRO A 91 27.66 -0.39 13.35
N GLN A 92 28.56 -1.20 12.78
CA GLN A 92 28.55 -1.53 11.36
C GLN A 92 27.35 -2.40 10.96
N LYS A 93 26.98 -3.39 11.80
CA LYS A 93 25.81 -4.26 11.55
C LYS A 93 24.48 -3.51 11.65
N VAL A 94 24.39 -2.47 12.46
CA VAL A 94 23.18 -1.62 12.59
C VAL A 94 23.06 -0.66 11.40
N ILE A 95 24.16 -0.03 10.98
CA ILE A 95 24.20 0.87 9.81
C ILE A 95 23.81 0.11 8.52
N THR A 96 24.35 -1.10 8.31
CA THR A 96 24.00 -1.93 7.14
C THR A 96 22.53 -2.35 7.14
N LYS A 97 21.95 -2.64 8.32
CA LYS A 97 20.52 -2.96 8.43
C LYS A 97 19.65 -1.74 8.13
N ASN A 98 19.98 -0.57 8.65
CA ASN A 98 19.22 0.66 8.40
C ASN A 98 19.25 1.06 6.92
N SER A 99 20.39 0.91 6.23
CA SER A 99 20.48 1.14 4.79
C SER A 99 19.56 0.20 4.00
N ALA A 100 19.60 -1.10 4.29
CA ALA A 100 18.77 -2.08 3.58
C ALA A 100 17.26 -1.85 3.77
N VAL A 101 16.86 -1.34 4.95
CA VAL A 101 15.47 -0.96 5.23
C VAL A 101 15.05 0.24 4.41
N THR A 102 15.87 1.29 4.39
CA THR A 102 15.62 2.48 3.57
C THR A 102 15.52 2.12 2.08
N ASP A 103 16.42 1.28 1.58
CA ASP A 103 16.39 0.82 0.19
C ASP A 103 15.10 0.05 -0.13
N SER A 104 14.63 -0.78 0.81
CA SER A 104 13.35 -1.49 0.65
C SER A 104 12.15 -0.55 0.62
N ILE A 105 12.13 0.50 1.45
CA ILE A 105 11.04 1.49 1.48
C ILE A 105 11.00 2.27 0.17
N LEU A 106 12.16 2.76 -0.29
CA LEU A 106 12.27 3.49 -1.56
C LEU A 106 11.87 2.61 -2.75
N LYS A 107 12.17 1.31 -2.69
CA LYS A 107 11.71 0.35 -3.69
C LYS A 107 10.18 0.23 -3.69
N PHE A 108 9.54 0.07 -2.53
CA PHE A 108 8.08 0.01 -2.44
C PHE A 108 7.42 1.27 -2.95
N GLU A 109 7.94 2.44 -2.58
CA GLU A 109 7.44 3.73 -3.05
C GLU A 109 7.49 3.83 -4.58
N ARG A 110 8.62 3.46 -5.18
CA ARG A 110 8.77 3.43 -6.64
C ARG A 110 7.77 2.48 -7.29
N GLU A 111 7.72 1.22 -6.85
CA GLU A 111 6.84 0.21 -7.43
C GLU A 111 5.35 0.58 -7.29
N PHE A 112 4.98 1.17 -6.16
CA PHE A 112 3.62 1.66 -5.92
C PHE A 112 3.29 2.82 -6.86
N ASN A 113 4.17 3.82 -6.96
CA ASN A 113 3.96 4.98 -7.83
C ASN A 113 3.93 4.56 -9.31
N ASP A 114 4.83 3.69 -9.76
CA ASP A 114 4.84 3.17 -11.13
C ASP A 114 3.51 2.46 -11.46
N GLU A 115 3.01 1.64 -10.53
CA GLU A 115 1.75 0.94 -10.72
C GLU A 115 0.55 1.90 -10.70
N LEU A 116 0.55 2.88 -9.80
CA LEU A 116 -0.49 3.91 -9.70
C LEU A 116 -0.57 4.75 -10.98
N GLN A 117 0.58 5.20 -11.49
CA GLN A 117 0.68 5.95 -12.73
C GLN A 117 0.23 5.11 -13.94
N SER A 118 0.47 3.80 -13.92
CA SER A 118 0.03 2.90 -14.99
C SER A 118 -1.50 2.77 -15.13
N LEU A 119 -2.28 3.20 -14.13
CA LEU A 119 -3.75 3.26 -14.23
C LEU A 119 -4.22 4.36 -15.20
N GLY A 120 -3.46 5.44 -15.34
CA GLY A 120 -3.82 6.60 -16.14
C GLY A 120 -4.20 6.25 -17.59
N PRO A 121 -3.29 5.64 -18.36
CA PRO A 121 -3.57 5.26 -19.75
C PRO A 121 -4.77 4.34 -19.91
N ILE A 122 -5.00 3.41 -18.97
CA ILE A 122 -6.12 2.45 -19.00
C ILE A 122 -7.45 3.16 -18.79
N LEU A 123 -7.49 4.11 -17.85
CA LEU A 123 -8.68 4.93 -17.59
C LEU A 123 -8.95 5.89 -18.75
N SER A 124 -7.90 6.52 -19.30
CA SER A 124 -8.02 7.43 -20.44
C SER A 124 -8.45 6.74 -21.73
N SER A 125 -8.00 5.51 -22.01
CA SER A 125 -8.46 4.75 -23.19
C SER A 125 -9.93 4.37 -23.05
N SER A 126 -10.36 4.01 -21.85
CA SER A 126 -11.74 3.61 -21.55
C SER A 126 -12.70 4.81 -21.51
N ALA A 127 -12.17 6.02 -21.28
CA ALA A 127 -12.96 7.25 -21.19
C ALA A 127 -13.68 7.65 -22.49
N GLN A 128 -13.29 7.11 -23.65
CA GLN A 128 -14.03 7.32 -24.91
C GLN A 128 -15.45 6.76 -24.85
N ALA A 129 -15.63 5.62 -24.16
CA ALA A 129 -16.93 5.00 -23.94
C ALA A 129 -17.60 5.49 -22.64
N GLU A 130 -16.80 5.80 -21.62
CA GLU A 130 -17.25 6.09 -20.27
C GLU A 130 -16.64 7.42 -19.75
N PRO A 131 -17.24 8.58 -20.06
CA PRO A 131 -16.61 9.88 -19.84
C PRO A 131 -16.29 10.19 -18.37
N TYR A 132 -17.01 9.57 -17.43
CA TYR A 132 -16.75 9.70 -15.99
C TYR A 132 -15.36 9.18 -15.58
N LEU A 133 -14.76 8.27 -16.35
CA LEU A 133 -13.41 7.76 -16.09
C LEU A 133 -12.32 8.82 -16.28
N THR A 134 -12.57 9.85 -17.08
CA THR A 134 -11.64 10.98 -17.26
C THR A 134 -11.37 11.69 -15.94
N HIS A 135 -12.44 11.98 -15.19
CA HIS A 135 -12.32 12.63 -13.89
C HIS A 135 -11.56 11.76 -12.90
N LEU A 136 -11.86 10.46 -12.86
CA LEU A 136 -11.14 9.52 -12.00
C LEU A 136 -9.65 9.46 -12.33
N ALA A 137 -9.28 9.41 -13.62
CA ALA A 137 -7.89 9.41 -14.05
C ALA A 137 -7.15 10.67 -13.61
N GLN A 138 -7.77 11.85 -13.78
CA GLN A 138 -7.18 13.13 -13.36
C GLN A 138 -6.93 13.19 -11.85
N TRP A 139 -7.87 12.67 -11.04
CA TRP A 139 -7.76 12.65 -9.59
C TRP A 139 -6.68 11.69 -9.10
N ILE A 140 -6.60 10.49 -9.68
CA ILE A 140 -5.58 9.49 -9.32
C ILE A 140 -4.16 9.99 -9.66
N LEU A 141 -4.02 10.69 -10.78
CA LEU A 141 -2.72 11.18 -11.25
C LEU A 141 -2.35 12.55 -10.66
N GLY A 142 -3.24 13.19 -9.90
CA GLY A 142 -2.99 14.50 -9.30
C GLY A 142 -2.91 15.67 -10.29
N VAL A 143 -3.46 15.51 -11.50
CA VAL A 143 -3.33 16.48 -12.61
C VAL A 143 -4.33 17.65 -12.51
N GLY A 144 -5.19 17.68 -11.48
CA GLY A 144 -6.36 18.58 -11.42
C GLY A 144 -6.50 19.51 -10.21
N ASN A 145 -5.48 19.66 -9.35
CA ASN A 145 -5.62 20.42 -8.08
C ASN A 145 -5.19 21.90 -8.12
N ASP A 146 -4.91 22.48 -9.30
CA ASP A 146 -4.47 23.89 -9.43
C ASP A 146 -5.58 24.85 -9.92
N GLN A 147 -6.84 24.68 -9.48
CA GLN A 147 -7.89 25.67 -9.77
C GLN A 147 -8.94 25.83 -8.66
#